data_AF-X0TGB0-F1
#
_entry.id   AF-X0TGB0-F1
#
_cell.length_a   1.000
_cell.length_b   1.000
_cell.length_c   1.000
_cell.angle_alpha   90.00
_cell.angle_beta   90.00
_cell.angle_gamma   90.00
#
_symmetry.space_group_name_H-M   'P 1'
#
loop_
_entity.id
_entity.type
_entity.pdbx_description
1 polymer ?
#
loop_
_entity_poly.entity_id
_entity_poly.type
_entity_poly.pdbx_seq_one_letter_code
_entity_poly.pdbx_strand_id
1 'polypeptide(L)'
;MIHLREDTEKILYNHKREIEERYLSYYRGILANSDLILKYRKQFYMRGFLRAYINITQAKSKSPQFSVRYGGQEVALMKLSIKDERFYLHIGQRKHAKNNKKFFDFDLAPGSYDWKYSSEAKAFRKRFKNVPPINSVGIGEHWYESFILDEMQNPKGDKFCGNYKYIRPVLIAGKIPFQMPVPISGRGGKPKYQEGPQAGHIDILARHGKSKPSLTIIELKRPGGQYDNALSQAFIYTVTLSFLIQ
;
A
#
# COMPACT_ATOMS: atom_id res chain seq x y z
N MET A 1 1.02 20.88 -19.31
CA MET A 1 0.07 20.73 -18.17
C MET A 1 -1.38 21.00 -18.57
N ILE A 2 -1.69 22.07 -19.33
CA ILE A 2 -3.06 22.36 -19.79
C ILE A 2 -3.66 21.20 -20.61
N HIS A 3 -2.99 20.78 -21.70
CA HIS A 3 -3.44 19.63 -22.50
C HIS A 3 -3.54 18.33 -21.69
N LEU A 4 -2.62 18.12 -20.73
CA LEU A 4 -2.65 16.95 -19.86
C LEU A 4 -3.90 16.91 -18.97
N ARG A 5 -4.35 18.08 -18.51
CA ARG A 5 -5.60 18.22 -17.77
C ARG A 5 -6.80 17.92 -18.66
N GLU A 6 -6.88 18.56 -19.82
CA GLU A 6 -7.97 18.38 -20.79
C GLU A 6 -8.12 16.91 -21.20
N ASP A 7 -7.02 16.24 -21.52
CA ASP A 7 -7.01 14.82 -21.89
C ASP A 7 -7.49 13.94 -20.72
N THR A 8 -7.03 14.24 -19.50
CA THR A 8 -7.43 13.49 -18.30
C THR A 8 -8.91 13.68 -18.01
N GLU A 9 -9.40 14.93 -18.01
CA GLU A 9 -10.81 15.26 -17.78
C GLU A 9 -11.70 14.63 -18.84
N LYS A 10 -11.33 14.70 -20.13
CA LYS A 10 -12.07 14.05 -21.22
C LYS A 10 -12.25 12.56 -20.98
N ILE A 11 -11.19 11.85 -20.58
CA ILE A 11 -11.30 10.42 -20.25
C ILE A 11 -12.21 10.20 -19.04
N LEU A 12 -12.07 11.00 -17.98
CA LEU A 12 -12.89 10.88 -16.77
C LEU A 12 -14.38 11.09 -17.07
N TYR A 13 -14.73 12.10 -17.88
CA TYR A 13 -16.12 12.35 -18.28
C TYR A 13 -16.69 11.21 -19.13
N ASN A 14 -15.91 10.67 -20.07
CA ASN A 14 -16.35 9.56 -20.93
C ASN A 14 -16.66 8.28 -20.14
N HIS A 15 -16.01 8.07 -18.99
CA HIS A 15 -16.17 6.89 -18.15
C HIS A 15 -16.80 7.19 -16.77
N LYS A 16 -17.43 8.37 -16.61
CA LYS A 16 -17.88 8.88 -15.30
C LYS A 16 -18.69 7.86 -14.50
N ARG A 17 -19.72 7.29 -15.13
CA ARG A 17 -20.64 6.35 -14.48
C ARG A 17 -19.91 5.09 -13.98
N GLU A 18 -19.08 4.47 -14.81
CA GLU A 18 -18.32 3.27 -14.45
C GLU A 18 -17.34 3.55 -13.29
N ILE A 19 -16.71 4.72 -13.31
CA ILE A 19 -15.78 5.17 -12.28
C ILE A 19 -16.51 5.36 -10.95
N GLU A 20 -17.63 6.07 -10.94
CA GLU A 20 -18.45 6.29 -9.75
C GLU A 20 -18.95 4.97 -9.16
N GLU A 21 -19.50 4.07 -9.99
CA GLU A 21 -19.96 2.74 -9.56
C GLU A 21 -18.81 1.92 -8.94
N ARG A 22 -17.62 1.98 -9.55
CA ARG A 22 -16.41 1.31 -9.06
C ARG A 22 -15.98 1.83 -7.69
N TYR A 23 -15.88 3.13 -7.50
CA TYR A 23 -15.49 3.73 -6.22
C TYR A 23 -16.55 3.55 -5.14
N LEU A 24 -17.83 3.60 -5.49
CA LEU A 24 -18.92 3.29 -4.57
C LEU A 24 -18.84 1.83 -4.10
N SER A 25 -18.52 0.90 -5.00
CA SER A 25 -18.24 -0.50 -4.65
C SER A 25 -17.03 -0.65 -3.72
N TYR A 26 -15.96 0.12 -3.94
CA TYR A 26 -14.79 0.15 -3.06
C TYR A 26 -15.16 0.66 -1.66
N TYR A 27 -15.82 1.82 -1.59
CA TYR A 27 -16.26 2.42 -0.34
C TYR A 27 -17.15 1.47 0.46
N ARG A 28 -18.23 0.95 -0.15
CA ARG A 28 -19.17 0.04 0.53
C ARG A 28 -18.48 -1.22 1.04
N GLY A 29 -17.63 -1.84 0.21
CA GLY A 29 -16.93 -3.07 0.59
C GLY A 29 -15.89 -2.86 1.69
N ILE A 30 -15.14 -1.76 1.66
CA ILE A 30 -14.18 -1.42 2.72
C ILE A 30 -14.93 -1.09 4.02
N LEU A 31 -16.01 -0.31 3.95
CA LEU A 31 -16.79 0.07 5.12
C LEU A 31 -17.38 -1.17 5.82
N ALA A 32 -18.01 -2.06 5.05
CA ALA A 32 -18.60 -3.30 5.56
C ALA A 32 -17.58 -4.22 6.27
N ASN A 33 -16.30 -4.17 5.87
CA ASN A 33 -15.25 -5.02 6.42
C ASN A 33 -14.31 -4.28 7.38
N SER A 34 -14.52 -3.00 7.65
CA SER A 34 -13.58 -2.15 8.39
C SER A 34 -13.32 -2.67 9.81
N ASP A 35 -14.36 -3.02 10.55
CA ASP A 35 -14.28 -3.61 11.88
C ASP A 35 -13.59 -4.98 11.86
N LEU A 36 -13.89 -5.78 10.83
CA LEU A 36 -13.27 -7.09 10.63
C LEU A 36 -11.75 -6.95 10.42
N ILE A 37 -11.35 -6.05 9.53
CA ILE A 37 -9.94 -5.74 9.24
C ILE A 37 -9.23 -5.27 10.51
N LEU A 38 -9.86 -4.40 11.30
CA LEU A 38 -9.31 -3.92 12.57
C LEU A 38 -9.18 -5.02 13.62
N LYS A 39 -10.23 -5.84 13.78
CA LYS A 39 -10.21 -7.02 14.66
C LYS A 39 -9.04 -7.94 14.30
N TYR A 40 -8.89 -8.24 13.02
CA TYR A 40 -7.84 -9.11 12.50
C TYR A 40 -6.45 -8.52 12.66
N ARG A 41 -6.27 -7.24 12.32
CA ARG A 41 -5.00 -6.54 12.44
C ARG A 41 -4.49 -6.52 13.89
N LYS A 42 -5.37 -6.48 14.89
CA LYS A 42 -5.00 -6.52 16.33
C LYS A 42 -4.43 -7.88 16.77
N GLN A 43 -4.78 -8.98 16.08
CA GLN A 43 -4.40 -10.33 16.50
C GLN A 43 -2.96 -10.71 16.11
N PHE A 44 -2.35 -10.01 15.16
CA PHE A 44 -0.95 -10.21 14.80
C PHE A 44 -0.18 -8.91 14.94
N TYR A 45 0.84 -8.92 15.80
CA TYR A 45 1.73 -7.78 15.98
C TYR A 45 2.96 -7.91 15.07
N MET A 46 3.21 -6.88 14.27
CA MET A 46 4.42 -6.77 13.47
C MET A 46 5.47 -6.00 14.27
N ARG A 47 6.69 -6.54 14.34
CA ARG A 47 7.82 -5.95 15.07
C ARG A 47 8.90 -5.47 14.09
N GLY A 48 9.69 -4.49 14.52
CA GLY A 48 10.83 -4.02 13.73
C GLY A 48 10.41 -3.39 12.42
N PHE A 49 10.95 -3.89 11.30
CA PHE A 49 10.68 -3.40 9.95
C PHE A 49 9.57 -4.16 9.21
N LEU A 50 8.87 -5.08 9.90
CA LEU A 50 7.70 -5.75 9.33
C LEU A 50 6.49 -4.82 9.36
N ARG A 51 5.75 -4.78 8.24
CA ARG A 51 4.50 -4.04 8.08
C ARG A 51 3.44 -4.93 7.47
N ALA A 52 2.19 -4.62 7.77
CA ALA A 52 1.04 -5.30 7.20
C ALA A 52 0.35 -4.33 6.24
N TYR A 53 0.13 -4.77 5.01
CA TYR A 53 -0.54 -4.03 3.94
C TYR A 53 -1.78 -4.80 3.52
N ILE A 54 -2.80 -4.10 3.03
CA ILE A 54 -3.99 -4.71 2.43
C ILE A 54 -4.35 -3.91 1.18
N ASN A 55 -4.56 -4.59 0.05
CA ASN A 55 -5.05 -3.94 -1.16
C ASN A 55 -6.58 -3.89 -1.14
N ILE A 56 -7.19 -3.07 -2.02
CA ILE A 56 -8.66 -2.93 -2.07
C ILE A 56 -9.36 -4.26 -2.27
N THR A 57 -8.86 -5.10 -3.19
CA THR A 57 -9.48 -6.40 -3.47
C THR A 57 -9.59 -7.26 -2.22
N GLN A 58 -8.52 -7.32 -1.42
CA GLN A 58 -8.50 -8.06 -0.15
C GLN A 58 -9.30 -7.34 0.95
N ALA A 59 -9.30 -6.01 0.99
CA ALA A 59 -10.08 -5.26 1.97
C ALA A 59 -11.60 -5.45 1.79
N LYS A 60 -12.06 -5.72 0.56
CA LYS A 60 -13.46 -6.02 0.25
C LYS A 60 -13.81 -7.51 0.41
N SER A 61 -12.81 -8.38 0.58
CA SER A 61 -13.02 -9.83 0.68
C SER A 61 -13.64 -10.23 2.02
N LYS A 62 -14.51 -11.25 2.03
CA LYS A 62 -15.00 -11.89 3.26
C LYS A 62 -13.90 -12.61 4.04
N SER A 63 -12.81 -12.96 3.38
CA SER A 63 -11.59 -13.51 3.97
C SER A 63 -10.40 -12.63 3.60
N PRO A 64 -10.23 -11.48 4.28
CA PRO A 64 -9.16 -10.54 3.98
C PRO A 64 -7.79 -11.16 4.27
N GLN A 65 -6.87 -10.98 3.32
CA GLN A 65 -5.47 -11.39 3.46
C GLN A 65 -4.57 -10.17 3.53
N PHE A 66 -3.56 -10.21 4.39
CA PHE A 66 -2.60 -9.11 4.52
C PHE A 66 -1.28 -9.47 3.86
N SER A 67 -0.75 -8.55 3.08
CA SER A 67 0.64 -8.59 2.61
C SER A 67 1.56 -8.28 3.78
N VAL A 68 2.45 -9.21 4.12
CA VAL A 68 3.50 -8.99 5.12
C VAL A 68 4.72 -8.48 4.37
N ARG A 69 5.10 -7.24 4.65
CA ARG A 69 6.20 -6.55 3.97
C ARG A 69 7.35 -6.27 4.92
N TYR A 70 8.58 -6.41 4.42
CA TYR A 70 9.82 -6.05 5.10
C TYR A 70 10.57 -5.05 4.23
N GLY A 71 10.71 -3.81 4.71
CA GLY A 71 11.24 -2.72 3.89
C GLY A 71 10.43 -2.45 2.63
N GLY A 72 9.10 -2.58 2.70
CA GLY A 72 8.21 -2.42 1.56
C GLY A 72 8.16 -3.60 0.57
N GLN A 73 9.07 -4.58 0.65
CA GLN A 73 8.99 -5.80 -0.15
C GLN A 73 8.10 -6.85 0.53
N GLU A 74 7.14 -7.41 -0.20
CA GLU A 74 6.33 -8.54 0.29
C GLU A 74 7.18 -9.80 0.49
N VAL A 75 7.17 -10.30 1.71
CA VAL A 75 7.93 -11.48 2.16
C VAL A 75 7.03 -12.66 2.57
N ALA A 76 5.75 -12.41 2.81
CA ALA A 76 4.75 -13.43 3.07
C ALA A 76 3.33 -12.88 2.93
N LEU A 77 2.33 -13.76 3.01
CA LEU A 77 0.94 -13.37 3.25
C LEU A 77 0.53 -13.80 4.65
N MET A 78 -0.32 -13.00 5.29
CA MET A 78 -1.00 -13.34 6.53
C MET A 78 -2.44 -13.70 6.19
N LYS A 79 -2.81 -14.95 6.41
CA LYS A 79 -4.14 -15.49 6.11
C LYS A 79 -4.84 -15.86 7.41
N LEU A 80 -6.08 -15.43 7.57
CA LEU A 80 -6.93 -15.97 8.62
C LEU A 80 -7.57 -17.27 8.13
N SER A 81 -7.50 -18.30 8.95
CA SER A 81 -8.34 -19.48 8.78
C SER A 81 -9.66 -19.27 9.51
N ILE A 82 -10.76 -19.38 8.77
CA ILE A 82 -12.12 -19.24 9.33
C ILE A 82 -12.45 -20.44 10.23
N LYS A 83 -11.85 -21.61 9.98
CA LYS A 83 -12.16 -22.86 10.69
C LYS A 83 -11.71 -22.84 12.15
N ASP A 84 -10.54 -22.26 12.43
CA ASP A 84 -9.92 -22.27 13.76
C ASP A 84 -9.67 -20.86 14.30
N GLU A 85 -10.12 -19.83 13.58
CA GLU A 85 -9.92 -18.40 13.89
C GLU A 85 -8.45 -18.03 14.15
N ARG A 86 -7.50 -18.72 13.50
CA ARG A 86 -6.07 -18.47 13.66
C ARG A 86 -5.43 -17.88 12.42
N PHE A 87 -4.39 -17.11 12.66
CA PHE A 87 -3.56 -16.54 11.62
C PHE A 87 -2.44 -17.47 11.22
N TYR A 88 -2.26 -17.61 9.92
CA TYR A 88 -1.21 -18.41 9.30
C TYR A 88 -0.32 -17.51 8.45
N LEU A 89 0.98 -17.61 8.69
CA LEU A 89 2.01 -17.11 7.81
C LEU A 89 2.07 -18.03 6.58
N HIS A 90 1.79 -17.48 5.41
CA HIS A 90 1.77 -18.21 4.16
C HIS A 90 2.96 -17.82 3.26
N ILE A 91 3.86 -18.78 3.05
CA ILE A 91 5.01 -18.67 2.16
C ILE A 91 4.64 -19.30 0.82
N GLY A 92 4.47 -18.47 -0.21
CA GLY A 92 4.16 -18.91 -1.56
C GLY A 92 5.42 -19.35 -2.29
N GLN A 93 5.34 -20.46 -3.00
CA GLN A 93 6.50 -21.12 -3.61
C GLN A 93 7.26 -20.26 -4.62
N ARG A 94 6.55 -19.67 -5.59
CA ARG A 94 7.20 -18.96 -6.71
C ARG A 94 7.69 -17.57 -6.34
N LYS A 95 7.02 -16.91 -5.40
CA LYS A 95 7.26 -15.50 -5.05
C LYS A 95 8.00 -15.35 -3.73
N HIS A 96 7.46 -15.88 -2.63
CA HIS A 96 7.99 -15.59 -1.29
C HIS A 96 9.24 -16.38 -0.98
N ALA A 97 9.23 -17.71 -1.13
CA ALA A 97 10.40 -18.54 -0.79
C ALA A 97 11.63 -18.13 -1.61
N LYS A 98 11.48 -18.03 -2.94
CA LYS A 98 12.54 -17.61 -3.86
C LYS A 98 13.09 -16.21 -3.54
N ASN A 99 12.21 -15.22 -3.36
CA ASN A 99 12.66 -13.86 -3.08
C ASN A 99 13.28 -13.74 -1.69
N ASN A 100 12.71 -14.42 -0.68
CA ASN A 100 13.26 -14.40 0.68
C ASN A 100 14.67 -14.98 0.72
N LYS A 101 14.91 -16.09 0.00
CA LYS A 101 16.25 -16.64 -0.13
C LYS A 101 17.19 -15.69 -0.88
N LYS A 102 16.77 -15.17 -2.04
CA LYS A 102 17.62 -14.30 -2.88
C LYS A 102 18.02 -13.00 -2.20
N PHE A 103 17.06 -12.35 -1.54
CA PHE A 103 17.21 -10.97 -1.07
C PHE A 103 17.52 -10.87 0.42
N PHE A 104 17.07 -11.86 1.21
CA PHE A 104 17.20 -11.84 2.67
C PHE A 104 17.90 -13.07 3.23
N ASP A 105 18.52 -13.89 2.37
CA ASP A 105 19.17 -15.16 2.76
C ASP A 105 18.35 -15.95 3.80
N PHE A 106 17.04 -16.03 3.57
CA PHE A 106 16.12 -16.71 4.45
C PHE A 106 15.41 -17.81 3.68
N ASP A 107 15.84 -19.04 3.94
CA ASP A 107 15.27 -20.23 3.34
C ASP A 107 14.19 -20.80 4.26
N LEU A 108 12.94 -20.58 3.88
CA LEU A 108 11.79 -21.21 4.51
C LEU A 108 10.95 -21.84 3.42
N ALA A 109 10.66 -23.13 3.59
CA ALA A 109 9.88 -23.89 2.63
C ALA A 109 8.51 -23.22 2.36
N PRO A 110 7.95 -23.43 1.15
CA PRO A 110 6.58 -23.02 0.89
C PRO A 110 5.62 -23.75 1.82
N GLY A 111 4.65 -23.04 2.39
CA GLY A 111 3.75 -23.62 3.37
C GLY A 111 2.88 -22.59 4.08
N SER A 112 2.04 -23.10 4.98
CA SER A 112 1.21 -22.31 5.89
C SER A 112 1.56 -22.67 7.32
N TYR A 113 2.03 -21.69 8.08
CA TYR A 113 2.57 -21.88 9.42
C TYR A 113 1.79 -21.07 10.42
N ASP A 114 1.30 -21.69 11.51
CA ASP A 114 0.58 -20.97 12.56
C ASP A 114 1.44 -19.79 13.06
N TRP A 115 0.89 -18.59 12.98
CA TRP A 115 1.64 -17.38 13.28
C TRP A 115 2.15 -17.38 14.71
N LYS A 116 1.39 -17.84 15.69
CA LYS A 116 1.77 -17.73 17.09
C LYS A 116 2.68 -18.88 17.52
N TYR A 117 2.37 -20.11 17.12
CA TYR A 117 2.90 -21.30 17.77
C TYR A 117 4.00 -22.02 16.96
N SER A 118 3.98 -21.96 15.63
CA SER A 118 4.94 -22.68 14.78
C SER A 118 6.38 -22.20 14.97
N SER A 119 7.34 -23.12 14.89
CA SER A 119 8.77 -22.81 14.94
C SER A 119 9.20 -21.98 13.73
N GLU A 120 8.61 -22.24 12.57
CA GLU A 120 8.86 -21.55 11.31
C GLU A 120 8.44 -20.08 11.37
N ALA A 121 7.23 -19.78 11.89
CA ALA A 121 6.80 -18.39 12.05
C ALA A 121 7.65 -17.66 13.10
N LYS A 122 8.11 -18.36 14.15
CA LYS A 122 9.06 -17.79 15.12
C LYS A 122 10.40 -17.45 14.47
N ALA A 123 10.95 -18.35 13.66
CA ALA A 123 12.18 -18.12 12.89
C ALA A 123 12.02 -16.95 11.91
N PHE A 124 10.90 -16.89 11.19
CA PHE A 124 10.54 -15.78 10.31
C PHE A 124 10.54 -14.44 11.06
N ARG A 125 9.81 -14.35 12.19
CA ARG A 125 9.79 -13.13 13.00
C ARG A 125 11.17 -12.74 13.48
N LYS A 126 11.99 -13.70 13.93
CA LYS A 126 13.35 -13.45 14.40
C LYS A 126 14.20 -12.87 13.28
N ARG A 127 14.14 -13.45 12.07
CA ARG A 127 14.92 -13.01 10.89
C ARG A 127 14.63 -11.55 10.53
N PHE A 128 13.36 -11.16 10.51
CA PHE A 128 12.90 -9.86 10.01
C PHE A 128 12.70 -8.78 11.09
N LYS A 129 13.13 -9.03 12.34
CA LYS A 129 12.93 -8.09 13.46
C LYS A 129 13.97 -6.96 13.53
N ASN A 130 15.25 -7.29 13.44
CA ASN A 130 16.30 -6.44 14.02
C ASN A 130 17.24 -5.76 13.01
N VAL A 131 17.20 -6.14 11.74
CA VAL A 131 18.12 -5.61 10.72
C VAL A 131 17.36 -4.63 9.83
N PRO A 132 17.88 -3.42 9.55
CA PRO A 132 17.30 -2.56 8.53
C PRO A 132 17.41 -3.20 7.13
N PRO A 133 16.38 -3.12 6.29
CA PRO A 133 16.35 -3.76 4.96
C PRO A 133 17.16 -3.03 3.87
N ILE A 134 17.93 -1.97 4.21
CA ILE A 134 18.45 -0.93 3.31
C ILE A 134 19.17 -1.50 2.07
N ASN A 135 19.94 -2.59 2.21
CA ASN A 135 20.73 -3.17 1.11
C ASN A 135 20.18 -4.50 0.57
N SER A 136 19.05 -4.95 1.10
CA SER A 136 18.55 -6.31 0.86
C SER A 136 17.27 -6.34 0.03
N VAL A 137 16.54 -5.23 -0.09
CA VAL A 137 15.33 -5.19 -0.91
C VAL A 137 15.64 -5.16 -2.41
N GLY A 138 14.91 -5.96 -3.17
CA GLY A 138 15.07 -6.05 -4.62
C GLY A 138 14.65 -4.80 -5.38
N ILE A 139 13.84 -3.92 -4.77
CA ILE A 139 13.42 -2.63 -5.33
C ILE A 139 13.55 -1.57 -4.23
N GLY A 140 14.56 -0.70 -4.34
CA GLY A 140 14.84 0.34 -3.34
C GLY A 140 13.69 1.33 -3.14
N GLU A 141 12.89 1.60 -4.17
CA GLU A 141 11.73 2.51 -4.10
C GLU A 141 10.71 2.06 -3.04
N HIS A 142 10.46 0.76 -2.91
CA HIS A 142 9.54 0.25 -1.90
C HIS A 142 10.03 0.50 -0.47
N TRP A 143 11.36 0.52 -0.25
CA TRP A 143 11.92 0.84 1.04
C TRP A 143 11.67 2.30 1.41
N TYR A 144 11.90 3.22 0.47
CA TYR A 144 11.59 4.63 0.66
C TYR A 144 10.09 4.86 0.89
N GLU A 145 9.20 4.20 0.14
CA GLU A 145 7.75 4.25 0.38
C GLU A 145 7.42 3.85 1.82
N SER A 146 7.92 2.69 2.26
CA SER A 146 7.70 2.20 3.62
C SER A 146 8.27 3.14 4.68
N PHE A 147 9.46 3.69 4.46
CA PHE A 147 10.11 4.62 5.38
C PHE A 147 9.32 5.91 5.52
N ILE A 148 8.91 6.51 4.39
CA ILE A 148 8.10 7.73 4.38
C ILE A 148 6.78 7.48 5.11
N LEU A 149 6.09 6.37 4.83
CA LEU A 149 4.84 6.03 5.50
C LEU A 149 5.00 5.84 7.01
N ASP A 150 6.13 5.29 7.47
CA ASP A 150 6.43 5.16 8.90
C ASP A 150 6.64 6.52 9.56
N GLU A 151 7.41 7.39 8.90
CA GLU A 151 7.67 8.74 9.38
C GLU A 151 6.39 9.60 9.42
N MET A 152 5.51 9.46 8.42
CA MET A 152 4.21 10.13 8.45
C MET A 152 3.28 9.60 9.56
N GLN A 153 3.45 8.35 10.00
CA GLN A 153 2.67 7.74 11.08
C GLN A 153 3.30 7.95 12.47
N ASN A 154 4.52 8.48 12.54
CA ASN A 154 5.18 8.80 13.80
C ASN A 154 4.26 9.75 14.62
N PRO A 155 3.85 9.38 15.85
CA PRO A 155 2.96 10.23 16.64
C PRO A 155 3.64 11.52 17.14
N LYS A 156 4.98 11.58 17.09
CA LYS A 156 5.75 12.75 17.51
C LYS A 156 5.58 13.91 16.52
N GLY A 157 5.80 15.13 17.03
CA GLY A 157 5.65 16.37 16.26
C GLY A 157 6.86 16.74 15.40
N ASP A 158 7.92 15.95 15.42
CA ASP A 158 9.22 16.15 14.78
C ASP A 158 9.36 15.42 13.43
N LYS A 159 8.23 14.97 12.85
CA LYS A 159 8.19 14.31 11.54
C LYS A 159 9.03 15.03 10.50
N PHE A 160 9.90 14.28 9.82
CA PHE A 160 10.80 14.79 8.78
C PHE A 160 11.60 16.01 9.28
N CYS A 161 12.24 15.86 10.44
CA CYS A 161 12.99 16.92 11.12
C CYS A 161 12.15 18.17 11.40
N GLY A 162 10.86 18.00 11.69
CA GLY A 162 9.92 19.09 12.02
C GLY A 162 9.27 19.79 10.81
N ASN A 163 9.70 19.51 9.58
CA ASN A 163 9.22 20.22 8.38
C ASN A 163 7.79 19.84 7.97
N TYR A 164 7.33 18.65 8.37
CA TYR A 164 6.03 18.12 7.94
C TYR A 164 5.19 17.62 9.13
N LYS A 165 5.16 18.37 10.23
CA LYS A 165 4.43 18.03 11.47
C LYS A 165 2.99 17.57 11.27
N TYR A 166 2.28 18.15 10.30
CA TYR A 166 0.86 17.88 10.04
C TYR A 166 0.59 16.92 8.87
N ILE A 167 1.62 16.29 8.31
CA ILE A 167 1.39 15.27 7.29
C ILE A 167 0.95 13.95 7.93
N ARG A 168 -0.06 13.29 7.35
CA ARG A 168 -0.58 12.00 7.80
C ARG A 168 -1.00 11.18 6.58
N PRO A 169 -0.67 9.89 6.49
CA PRO A 169 -1.10 9.10 5.35
C PRO A 169 -2.61 8.84 5.42
N VAL A 170 -3.22 8.60 4.26
CA VAL A 170 -4.55 8.00 4.19
C VAL A 170 -4.39 6.49 4.43
N LEU A 171 -5.20 5.94 5.34
CA LEU A 171 -5.09 4.58 5.81
C LEU A 171 -6.43 3.86 5.70
N ILE A 172 -6.42 2.61 5.26
CA ILE A 172 -7.58 1.71 5.37
C ILE A 172 -7.81 1.44 6.85
N ALA A 173 -9.05 1.64 7.28
CA ALA A 173 -9.51 1.51 8.66
C ALA A 173 -8.61 2.27 9.67
N GLY A 174 -7.97 3.36 9.25
CA GLY A 174 -7.11 4.19 10.12
C GLY A 174 -5.81 3.53 10.59
N LYS A 175 -5.43 2.35 10.06
CA LYS A 175 -4.27 1.59 10.56
C LYS A 175 -3.36 1.01 9.48
N ILE A 176 -3.82 0.87 8.24
CA ILE A 176 -3.10 0.13 7.20
C ILE A 176 -2.85 1.05 6.01
N PRO A 177 -1.61 1.16 5.50
CA PRO A 177 -1.30 1.97 4.32
C PRO A 177 -2.26 1.72 3.17
N PHE A 178 -2.82 2.80 2.63
CA PHE A 178 -3.76 2.73 1.52
C PHE A 178 -3.05 2.99 0.20
N GLN A 179 -2.84 1.94 -0.58
CA GLN A 179 -2.42 2.06 -1.98
C GLN A 179 -3.68 2.32 -2.82
N MET A 180 -4.03 3.60 -2.99
CA MET A 180 -5.28 3.98 -3.66
C MET A 180 -5.22 3.63 -5.15
N PRO A 181 -6.10 2.73 -5.64
CA PRO A 181 -6.24 2.52 -7.07
C PRO A 181 -6.92 3.74 -7.70
N VAL A 182 -6.49 4.06 -8.91
CA VAL A 182 -7.01 5.14 -9.76
C VAL A 182 -7.38 4.62 -11.13
N PRO A 183 -8.54 4.99 -11.68
CA PRO A 183 -9.04 4.46 -12.96
C PRO A 183 -8.18 4.91 -14.14
N ILE A 184 -7.41 5.98 -13.96
CA ILE A 184 -6.48 6.52 -14.96
C ILE A 184 -5.07 6.13 -14.56
N SER A 185 -4.39 5.34 -15.39
CA SER A 185 -2.95 5.18 -15.31
C SER A 185 -2.27 6.45 -15.82
N GLY A 186 -1.31 6.98 -15.05
CA GLY A 186 -0.44 8.08 -15.46
C GLY A 186 0.95 7.61 -15.90
N ARG A 187 1.13 6.29 -16.09
CA ARG A 187 2.44 5.71 -16.40
C ARG A 187 3.02 6.34 -17.67
N GLY A 188 4.27 6.81 -17.58
CA GLY A 188 4.95 7.47 -18.69
C GLY A 188 4.40 8.87 -19.00
N GLY A 189 3.70 9.50 -18.06
CA GLY A 189 3.17 10.85 -18.18
C GLY A 189 1.96 11.00 -19.10
N LYS A 190 1.30 9.90 -19.48
CA LYS A 190 0.13 9.91 -20.38
C LYS A 190 -1.08 9.29 -19.70
N PRO A 191 -2.24 9.97 -19.66
CA PRO A 191 -3.44 9.44 -19.04
C PRO A 191 -4.02 8.33 -19.90
N LYS A 192 -4.29 7.18 -19.29
CA LYS A 192 -4.96 6.05 -19.95
C LYS A 192 -5.96 5.42 -19.01
N TYR A 193 -7.22 5.31 -19.43
CA TYR A 193 -8.22 4.55 -18.70
C TYR A 193 -7.81 3.07 -18.59
N GLN A 194 -8.02 2.50 -17.41
CA GLN A 194 -7.76 1.09 -17.12
C GLN A 194 -9.04 0.44 -16.62
N GLU A 195 -9.47 -0.58 -17.36
CA GLU A 195 -10.58 -1.43 -16.97
C GLU A 195 -10.17 -2.42 -15.88
N GLY A 196 -11.06 -2.63 -14.91
CA GLY A 196 -10.88 -3.65 -13.89
C GLY A 196 -9.67 -3.41 -12.96
N PRO A 197 -9.03 -4.48 -12.45
CA PRO A 197 -8.01 -4.40 -11.40
C PRO A 197 -6.64 -3.90 -11.88
N GLN A 198 -6.47 -3.60 -13.17
CA GLN A 198 -5.22 -3.06 -13.76
C GLN A 198 -5.11 -1.53 -13.65
N ALA A 199 -5.93 -0.94 -12.79
CA ALA A 199 -5.90 0.46 -12.42
C ALA A 199 -4.48 0.94 -12.03
N GLY A 200 -4.21 2.22 -12.27
CA GLY A 200 -3.02 2.87 -11.70
C GLY A 200 -3.12 2.85 -10.17
N HIS A 201 -2.00 3.05 -9.48
CA HIS A 201 -1.99 3.19 -8.02
C HIS A 201 -1.21 4.43 -7.66
N ILE A 202 -1.73 5.21 -6.71
CA ILE A 202 -0.96 6.27 -6.08
C ILE A 202 0.01 5.63 -5.09
N ASP A 203 1.30 5.93 -5.19
CA ASP A 203 2.32 5.41 -4.27
C ASP A 203 1.98 5.80 -2.82
N ILE A 204 1.84 7.10 -2.55
CA ILE A 204 1.42 7.60 -1.24
C ILE A 204 0.36 8.68 -1.40
N LEU A 205 -0.81 8.43 -0.81
CA LEU A 205 -1.84 9.44 -0.58
C LEU A 205 -1.80 9.89 0.88
N ALA A 206 -1.69 11.20 1.09
CA ALA A 206 -1.62 11.81 2.41
C ALA A 206 -2.62 12.96 2.57
N ARG A 207 -2.82 13.36 3.82
CA ARG A 207 -3.44 14.62 4.22
C ARG A 207 -2.35 15.51 4.79
N HIS A 208 -2.31 16.76 4.38
CA HIS A 208 -1.37 17.75 4.89
C HIS A 208 -2.09 19.02 5.31
N GLY A 209 -1.84 19.45 6.56
CA GLY A 209 -2.43 20.65 7.15
C GLY A 209 -3.12 20.36 8.48
N LYS A 210 -3.32 21.40 9.29
CA LYS A 210 -3.89 21.28 10.65
C LYS A 210 -5.42 21.30 10.64
N SER A 211 -6.01 22.41 10.19
CA SER A 211 -7.46 22.68 10.32
C SER A 211 -8.23 22.44 9.02
N LYS A 212 -7.61 22.74 7.88
CA LYS A 212 -8.15 22.49 6.54
C LYS A 212 -7.13 21.65 5.77
N PRO A 213 -7.04 20.35 6.04
CA PRO A 213 -6.03 19.51 5.40
C PRO A 213 -6.34 19.35 3.91
N SER A 214 -5.32 19.53 3.07
CA SER A 214 -5.38 19.19 1.65
C SER A 214 -4.98 17.73 1.45
N LEU A 215 -5.56 17.09 0.43
CA LEU A 215 -5.01 15.83 -0.07
C LEU A 215 -3.68 16.11 -0.76
N THR A 216 -2.70 15.25 -0.52
CA THR A 216 -1.36 15.33 -1.09
C THR A 216 -1.03 14.00 -1.75
N ILE A 217 -0.66 14.06 -3.01
CA ILE A 217 -0.17 12.92 -3.78
C ILE A 217 1.35 13.00 -3.80
N ILE A 218 2.00 11.89 -3.48
CA ILE A 218 3.45 11.74 -3.58
C ILE A 218 3.71 10.55 -4.49
N GLU A 219 4.34 10.83 -5.62
CA GLU A 219 4.86 9.85 -6.57
C GLU A 219 6.37 9.71 -6.32
N LEU A 220 6.84 8.49 -6.09
CA LEU A 220 8.25 8.25 -5.80
C LEU A 220 9.02 7.91 -7.07
N LYS A 221 10.26 8.40 -7.14
CA LYS A 221 11.23 7.99 -8.16
C LYS A 221 12.62 7.88 -7.57
N ARG A 222 13.39 6.93 -8.08
CA ARG A 222 14.83 6.86 -7.83
C ARG A 222 15.55 8.14 -8.30
N PRO A 223 16.67 8.52 -7.67
CA PRO A 223 17.56 9.56 -8.18
C PRO A 223 17.96 9.31 -9.63
N GLY A 224 17.97 10.36 -10.45
CA GLY A 224 18.23 10.28 -11.90
C GLY A 224 17.09 9.64 -12.71
N GLY A 225 15.92 9.46 -12.11
CA GLY A 225 14.72 8.97 -12.79
C GLY A 225 14.12 9.97 -13.77
N GLN A 226 13.06 9.55 -14.49
CA GLN A 226 12.30 10.42 -15.39
C GLN A 226 11.36 11.33 -14.59
N TYR A 227 11.90 12.41 -14.03
CA TYR A 227 11.15 13.32 -13.15
C TYR A 227 9.97 14.00 -13.84
N ASP A 228 10.08 14.36 -15.12
CA ASP A 228 8.98 14.96 -15.88
C ASP A 228 7.78 14.01 -16.02
N ASN A 229 8.06 12.71 -16.22
CA ASN A 229 7.03 11.69 -16.27
C ASN A 229 6.37 11.50 -14.89
N ALA A 230 7.15 11.56 -13.82
CA ALA A 230 6.63 11.46 -12.45
C ALA A 230 5.78 12.67 -12.06
N LEU A 231 6.19 13.88 -12.44
CA LEU A 231 5.42 15.11 -12.25
C LEU A 231 4.09 15.04 -13.03
N SER A 232 4.15 14.60 -14.28
CA SER A 232 2.96 14.40 -15.12
C SER A 232 2.02 13.35 -14.51
N GLN A 233 2.56 12.24 -14.01
CA GLN A 233 1.80 11.19 -13.34
C GLN A 233 1.11 11.70 -12.06
N ALA A 234 1.83 12.40 -11.19
CA ALA A 234 1.27 13.02 -9.99
C ALA A 234 0.17 14.03 -10.32
N PHE A 235 0.32 14.78 -11.41
CA PHE A 235 -0.69 15.72 -11.89
C PHE A 235 -1.95 15.02 -12.42
N ILE A 236 -1.81 13.97 -13.24
CA ILE A 236 -2.93 13.14 -13.71
C ILE A 236 -3.71 12.60 -12.50
N TYR A 237 -3.01 12.11 -11.48
CA TYR A 237 -3.64 11.62 -10.25
C TYR A 237 -4.33 12.73 -9.47
N THR A 238 -3.78 13.95 -9.45
CA THR A 238 -4.39 15.11 -8.81
C THR A 238 -5.68 15.52 -9.49
N VAL A 239 -5.70 15.57 -10.83
CA VAL A 239 -6.91 15.84 -11.61
C VAL A 239 -7.95 14.74 -11.37
N THR A 240 -7.52 13.47 -11.42
CA THR A 240 -8.38 12.31 -11.13
C THR A 240 -9.02 12.39 -9.75
N LEU A 241 -8.25 12.67 -8.69
CA LEU A 241 -8.81 12.80 -7.34
C LEU A 241 -9.74 14.00 -7.23
N SER A 242 -9.38 15.13 -7.84
CA SER A 242 -10.20 16.36 -7.81
C SER A 242 -11.56 16.13 -8.46
N PHE A 243 -11.64 15.32 -9.51
CA PHE A 243 -12.91 14.92 -10.13
C PHE A 243 -13.75 14.02 -9.22
N LEU A 244 -13.12 13.11 -8.47
CA LEU A 244 -13.82 12.12 -7.63
C LEU A 244 -14.37 12.68 -6.32
N ILE A 245 -13.88 13.83 -5.86
CA ILE A 245 -14.24 14.43 -4.56
C ILE A 245 -15.17 15.65 -4.68
N GLN A 246 -15.57 16.01 -5.91
CA GLN A 246 -16.59 17.02 -6.18
C GLN A 246 -17.98 16.48 -5.88
#